data_AF-A0A3E1QCV0-F1
#
_entry.id   AF-A0A3E1QCV0-F1
#
_cell.length_a   1.000
_cell.length_b   1.000
_cell.length_c   1.000
_cell.angle_alpha   90.00
_cell.angle_beta   90.00
_cell.angle_gamma   90.00
#
_symmetry.space_group_name_H-M   'P 1'
#
loop_
_entity.id
_entity.type
_entity.pdbx_description
1 polymer ?
#
loop_
_entity_poly.entity_id
_entity_poly.type
_entity_poly.pdbx_seq_one_letter_code
_entity_poly.pdbx_strand_id
1 'polypeptide(L)'
;MEKLFFSRVIYVLFLTSLTIQAQEYVVYKTKGTPINKFENTTKSLQKGTLVSNGAIEISQENMALFIDKAGALYELADVGNYKISEIKNYPKPIDDGAFSKKYFTYVWKQLKGAENTKQHTGNVYRDNLLDILITPKDSIRVFSNDITFSWDENNPNAYYYFFLRNNTLNTLSKIGVYGNSITLFVDDVLLTKGNSFSWGVSQEEFPNFTQIKFNTFKYLTTADYEREKEEIANLSENLSKLGLNQEEIDEELCQFYNLCK
;
A
#
# COMPACT_ATOMS: atom_id res chain seq x y z
N MET A 1 -28.81 -56.03 4.81
CA MET A 1 -28.73 -54.95 5.83
C MET A 1 -27.45 -54.11 5.75
N GLU A 2 -26.50 -54.39 4.84
CA GLU A 2 -25.22 -53.64 4.77
C GLU A 2 -25.30 -52.30 4.00
N LYS A 3 -26.26 -52.15 3.07
CA LYS A 3 -26.41 -50.91 2.28
C LYS A 3 -26.91 -49.70 3.08
N LEU A 4 -27.50 -49.93 4.26
CA LEU A 4 -27.97 -48.87 5.16
C LEU A 4 -26.87 -48.34 6.09
N PHE A 5 -25.81 -49.11 6.33
CA PHE A 5 -24.68 -48.66 7.15
C PHE A 5 -23.73 -47.73 6.38
N PHE A 6 -23.48 -48.00 5.09
CA PHE A 6 -22.64 -47.14 4.26
C PHE A 6 -23.23 -45.73 4.03
N SER A 7 -24.56 -45.63 3.92
CA SER A 7 -25.23 -44.33 3.76
C SER A 7 -25.13 -43.44 5.00
N ARG A 8 -25.13 -44.02 6.20
CA ARG A 8 -24.98 -43.27 7.45
C ARG A 8 -23.53 -42.83 7.71
N VAL A 9 -22.54 -43.64 7.31
CA VAL A 9 -21.12 -43.29 7.43
C VAL A 9 -20.73 -42.13 6.52
N ILE A 10 -21.30 -42.06 5.31
CA ILE A 10 -21.07 -40.95 4.37
C ILE A 10 -21.67 -39.63 4.90
N TYR A 11 -22.81 -39.69 5.60
CA TYR A 11 -23.41 -38.50 6.22
C TYR A 11 -22.59 -37.97 7.42
N VAL A 12 -21.99 -38.85 8.22
CA VAL A 12 -21.10 -38.44 9.34
C VAL A 12 -19.77 -37.87 8.82
N LEU A 13 -19.26 -38.37 7.69
CA LEU A 13 -18.05 -37.81 7.04
C LEU A 13 -18.29 -36.45 6.36
N PHE A 14 -19.51 -36.14 5.94
CA PHE A 14 -19.83 -34.82 5.36
C PHE A 14 -20.06 -33.72 6.41
N LEU A 15 -20.30 -34.08 7.67
CA LEU A 15 -20.53 -33.15 8.79
C LEU A 15 -19.24 -32.69 9.50
N THR A 16 -18.08 -33.27 9.18
CA THR A 16 -16.81 -33.01 9.88
C THR A 16 -15.83 -32.11 9.11
N SER A 17 -16.20 -31.61 7.92
CA SER A 17 -15.35 -30.71 7.13
C SER A 17 -15.71 -29.22 7.26
N LEU A 18 -16.54 -28.84 8.23
CA LEU A 18 -16.58 -27.47 8.75
C LEU A 18 -15.28 -27.20 9.51
N THR A 19 -14.19 -27.09 8.74
CA THR A 19 -12.96 -26.47 9.19
C THR A 19 -13.35 -25.05 9.60
N ILE A 20 -13.41 -24.82 10.92
CA ILE A 20 -13.40 -23.48 11.47
C ILE A 20 -12.05 -22.92 11.02
N GLN A 21 -12.03 -22.23 9.87
CA GLN A 21 -10.86 -21.44 9.51
C GLN A 21 -10.64 -20.48 10.66
N ALA A 22 -9.48 -20.57 11.31
CA ALA A 22 -9.09 -19.65 12.35
C ALA A 22 -9.22 -18.23 11.77
N GLN A 23 -10.00 -17.39 12.43
CA GLN A 23 -10.19 -16.03 11.94
C GLN A 23 -8.92 -15.23 12.22
N GLU A 24 -8.33 -14.74 11.14
CA GLU A 24 -7.08 -13.99 11.18
C GLU A 24 -7.35 -12.50 11.03
N TYR A 25 -6.73 -11.73 11.91
CA TYR A 25 -6.75 -10.29 11.85
C TYR A 25 -5.31 -9.76 11.81
N VAL A 26 -5.13 -8.63 11.15
CA VAL A 26 -3.87 -7.89 11.21
C VAL A 26 -4.11 -6.58 11.93
N VAL A 27 -3.21 -6.21 12.83
CA VAL A 27 -3.25 -4.92 13.52
C VAL A 27 -2.94 -3.81 12.51
N TYR A 28 -3.87 -2.90 12.29
CA TYR A 28 -3.70 -1.74 11.42
C TYR A 28 -3.14 -0.53 12.18
N LYS A 29 -3.66 -0.27 13.37
CA LYS A 29 -3.27 0.87 14.21
C LYS A 29 -3.39 0.50 15.68
N THR A 30 -2.53 1.09 16.50
CA THR A 30 -2.62 1.00 17.96
C THR A 30 -2.46 2.37 18.58
N LYS A 31 -3.06 2.57 19.75
CA LYS A 31 -2.76 3.66 20.68
C LYS A 31 -2.29 3.02 21.98
N GLY A 32 -1.21 3.54 22.57
CA GLY A 32 -0.59 2.95 23.76
C GLY A 32 0.05 1.59 23.47
N THR A 33 -0.01 0.66 24.43
CA THR A 33 0.64 -0.65 24.35
C THR A 33 -0.33 -1.81 24.61
N PRO A 34 -1.34 -2.02 23.75
CA PRO A 34 -2.21 -3.19 23.86
C PRO A 34 -1.40 -4.47 23.68
N ILE A 35 -1.78 -5.56 24.35
CA ILE A 35 -0.99 -6.80 24.38
C ILE A 35 -1.83 -7.98 23.89
N ASN A 36 -1.20 -8.90 23.17
CA ASN A 36 -1.73 -10.23 22.90
C ASN A 36 -1.14 -11.24 23.88
N LYS A 37 -2.01 -11.94 24.60
CA LYS A 37 -1.68 -13.07 25.46
C LYS A 37 -1.98 -14.37 24.72
N PHE A 38 -0.92 -15.12 24.44
CA PHE A 38 -1.03 -16.45 23.85
C PHE A 38 -0.16 -17.42 24.64
N GLU A 39 -0.80 -18.45 25.20
CA GLU A 39 -0.18 -19.43 26.11
C GLU A 39 0.55 -18.72 27.27
N ASN A 40 1.87 -18.90 27.37
CA ASN A 40 2.73 -18.27 28.38
C ASN A 40 3.49 -17.04 27.84
N THR A 41 3.12 -16.54 26.67
CA THR A 41 3.77 -15.38 26.05
C THR A 41 2.84 -14.18 26.04
N THR A 42 3.39 -13.02 26.39
CA THR A 42 2.73 -11.72 26.24
C THR A 42 3.53 -10.91 25.24
N LYS A 43 2.88 -10.46 24.16
CA LYS A 43 3.51 -9.63 23.13
C LYS A 43 2.75 -8.32 23.00
N SER A 44 3.46 -7.21 22.94
CA SER A 44 2.85 -5.93 22.54
C SER A 44 2.35 -6.05 21.10
N LEU A 45 1.13 -5.56 20.86
CA LEU A 45 0.61 -5.39 19.52
C LEU A 45 1.23 -4.14 18.89
N GLN A 46 1.61 -4.26 17.62
CA GLN A 46 2.08 -3.17 16.78
C GLN A 46 1.48 -3.31 15.38
N LYS A 47 1.44 -2.24 14.59
CA LYS A 47 0.98 -2.28 13.19
C LYS A 47 1.67 -3.43 12.45
N GLY A 48 0.89 -4.24 11.74
CA GLY A 48 1.33 -5.41 11.00
C GLY A 48 1.32 -6.73 11.78
N THR A 49 1.11 -6.71 13.11
CA THR A 49 1.04 -7.96 13.90
C THR A 49 -0.15 -8.82 13.44
N LEU A 50 0.12 -10.06 13.05
CA LEU A 50 -0.94 -11.05 12.79
C LEU A 50 -1.44 -11.64 14.11
N VAL A 51 -2.77 -11.66 14.28
CA VAL A 51 -3.43 -12.29 15.43
C VAL A 51 -4.45 -13.30 14.93
N SER A 52 -4.26 -14.56 15.33
CA SER A 52 -5.12 -15.70 14.94
C SER A 52 -5.58 -16.52 16.15
N ASN A 53 -4.93 -16.33 17.31
CA ASN A 53 -5.16 -17.06 18.55
C ASN A 53 -4.82 -16.20 19.78
N GLY A 54 -5.25 -16.66 20.95
CA GLY A 54 -5.01 -15.98 22.22
C GLY A 54 -6.11 -15.00 22.60
N ALA A 55 -5.74 -13.99 23.38
CA ALA A 55 -6.63 -12.93 23.82
C ALA A 55 -5.92 -11.57 23.85
N ILE A 56 -6.63 -10.53 23.42
CA ILE A 56 -6.14 -9.15 23.43
C ILE A 56 -6.54 -8.50 24.74
N GLU A 57 -5.56 -7.96 25.45
CA GLU A 57 -5.81 -7.12 26.60
C GLU A 57 -5.62 -5.65 26.24
N ILE A 58 -6.66 -4.87 26.51
CA ILE A 58 -6.70 -3.42 26.37
C ILE A 58 -6.71 -2.82 27.77
N SER A 59 -5.69 -2.04 28.08
CA SER A 59 -5.60 -1.23 29.31
C SER A 59 -6.17 0.16 29.08
N GLN A 60 -6.28 0.96 30.14
CA GLN A 60 -6.81 2.33 30.05
C GLN A 60 -6.03 3.15 29.01
N GLU A 61 -6.76 3.89 28.17
CA GLU A 61 -6.24 4.71 27.05
C GLU A 61 -5.57 3.94 25.90
N ASN A 62 -5.47 2.61 25.98
CA ASN A 62 -5.01 1.79 24.87
C ASN A 62 -6.14 1.56 23.86
N MET A 63 -5.78 1.37 22.60
CA MET A 63 -6.70 0.95 21.56
C MET A 63 -5.97 0.09 20.54
N ALA A 64 -6.67 -0.90 19.97
CA ALA A 64 -6.22 -1.64 18.81
C ALA A 64 -7.30 -1.68 17.72
N LEU A 65 -6.88 -1.32 16.51
CA LEU A 65 -7.69 -1.38 15.30
C LEU A 65 -7.17 -2.49 14.39
N PHE A 66 -8.07 -3.37 14.00
CA PHE A 66 -7.78 -4.59 13.25
C PHE A 66 -8.42 -4.57 11.88
N ILE A 67 -7.79 -5.22 10.91
CA ILE A 67 -8.35 -5.51 9.58
C ILE A 67 -8.45 -7.03 9.39
N ASP A 68 -9.54 -7.52 8.82
CA ASP A 68 -9.67 -8.91 8.36
C ASP A 68 -9.36 -9.11 6.86
N LYS A 69 -9.40 -10.35 6.38
CA LYS A 69 -9.11 -10.65 4.96
C LYS A 69 -10.06 -9.95 3.96
N ALA A 70 -11.26 -9.57 4.41
CA ALA A 70 -12.28 -8.95 3.58
C ALA A 70 -12.20 -7.42 3.61
N GLY A 71 -11.22 -6.85 4.34
CA GLY A 71 -11.06 -5.41 4.52
C GLY A 71 -12.04 -4.81 5.53
N ALA A 72 -12.66 -5.63 6.39
CA ALA A 72 -13.51 -5.13 7.47
C ALA A 72 -12.66 -4.69 8.66
N LEU A 73 -13.08 -3.60 9.30
CA LEU A 73 -12.40 -3.00 10.44
C LEU A 73 -13.07 -3.35 11.77
N TYR A 74 -12.25 -3.54 12.80
CA TYR A 74 -12.70 -3.84 14.16
C TYR A 74 -11.87 -3.06 15.18
N GLU A 75 -12.52 -2.41 16.14
CA GLU A 75 -11.85 -1.55 17.13
C GLU A 75 -12.09 -2.06 18.55
N LEU A 76 -11.01 -2.30 19.28
CA LEU A 76 -11.04 -2.54 20.73
C LEU A 76 -10.43 -1.32 21.43
N ALA A 77 -11.27 -0.52 22.10
CA ALA A 77 -10.85 0.68 22.82
C ALA A 77 -11.27 0.67 24.31
N ASP A 78 -12.22 -0.18 24.67
CA ASP A 78 -12.65 -0.34 26.05
C ASP A 78 -11.67 -1.23 26.82
N VAL A 79 -11.51 -0.96 28.11
CA VAL A 79 -10.66 -1.76 28.99
C VAL A 79 -11.24 -3.16 29.12
N GLY A 80 -10.43 -4.18 28.83
CA GLY A 80 -10.91 -5.55 28.84
C GLY A 80 -9.92 -6.57 28.30
N ASN A 81 -10.34 -7.83 28.36
CA ASN A 81 -9.63 -8.96 27.80
C ASN A 81 -10.55 -9.71 26.83
N TYR A 82 -10.18 -9.72 25.55
CA TYR A 82 -11.02 -10.12 24.43
C TYR A 82 -10.41 -11.34 23.75
N LYS A 83 -11.16 -12.44 23.61
CA LYS A 83 -10.70 -13.55 22.78
C LYS A 83 -10.62 -13.10 21.32
N ILE A 84 -9.67 -13.63 20.55
CA ILE A 84 -9.58 -13.31 19.11
C ILE A 84 -10.91 -13.54 18.38
N SER A 85 -11.65 -14.59 18.75
CA SER A 85 -12.98 -14.90 18.19
C SER A 85 -14.06 -13.84 18.47
N GLU A 86 -13.85 -12.99 19.46
CA GLU A 86 -14.78 -11.94 19.88
C GLU A 86 -14.53 -10.61 19.16
N ILE A 87 -13.37 -10.42 18.51
CA ILE A 87 -13.03 -9.19 17.77
C ILE A 87 -14.12 -8.83 16.75
N LYS A 88 -14.71 -9.82 16.08
CA LYS A 88 -15.80 -9.62 15.11
C LYS A 88 -17.04 -8.90 15.68
N ASN A 89 -17.21 -8.91 17.00
CA ASN A 89 -18.34 -8.26 17.68
C ASN A 89 -18.13 -6.75 17.88
N TYR A 90 -16.95 -6.24 17.54
CA TYR A 90 -16.59 -4.83 17.68
C TYR A 90 -16.30 -4.20 16.32
N PRO A 91 -17.24 -4.25 15.35
CA PRO A 91 -17.02 -3.64 14.05
C PRO A 91 -16.82 -2.13 14.22
N LYS A 92 -15.82 -1.59 13.51
CA LYS A 92 -15.66 -0.14 13.36
C LYS A 92 -16.33 0.26 12.04
N PRO A 93 -17.56 0.81 12.08
CA PRO A 93 -18.23 1.21 10.86
C PRO A 93 -17.44 2.35 10.20
N ILE A 94 -16.94 2.05 9.02
CA ILE A 94 -16.49 3.02 8.03
C ILE A 94 -17.46 2.94 6.86
N ASP A 95 -17.52 3.99 6.04
CA ASP A 95 -18.33 3.92 4.82
C ASP A 95 -17.93 2.69 3.99
N ASP A 96 -18.93 1.86 3.64
CA ASP A 96 -18.75 0.53 3.07
C ASP A 96 -18.56 0.55 1.54
N GLY A 97 -18.36 1.74 0.98
CA GLY A 97 -18.05 1.96 -0.42
C GLY A 97 -16.99 0.96 -0.92
N ALA A 98 -17.24 0.43 -2.12
CA ALA A 98 -16.40 -0.61 -2.73
C ALA A 98 -14.91 -0.23 -2.78
N PHE A 99 -14.60 1.06 -2.85
CA PHE A 99 -13.24 1.59 -2.88
C PHE A 99 -12.53 1.47 -1.52
N SER A 100 -13.17 1.89 -0.42
CA SER A 100 -12.65 1.73 0.94
C SER A 100 -12.35 0.26 1.26
N LYS A 101 -13.27 -0.64 0.89
CA LYS A 101 -13.08 -2.08 1.08
C LYS A 101 -11.89 -2.63 0.30
N LYS A 102 -11.70 -2.19 -0.95
CA LYS A 102 -10.51 -2.55 -1.76
C LYS A 102 -9.22 -2.06 -1.10
N TYR A 103 -9.21 -0.83 -0.58
CA TYR A 103 -8.05 -0.29 0.15
C TYR A 103 -7.70 -1.14 1.38
N PHE A 104 -8.65 -1.38 2.30
CA PHE A 104 -8.33 -2.15 3.51
C PHE A 104 -7.98 -3.62 3.20
N THR A 105 -8.56 -4.19 2.14
CA THR A 105 -8.14 -5.51 1.64
C THR A 105 -6.70 -5.49 1.13
N TYR A 106 -6.29 -4.43 0.41
CA TYR A 106 -4.91 -4.23 -0.02
C TYR A 106 -3.97 -4.10 1.18
N VAL A 107 -4.29 -3.25 2.15
CA VAL A 107 -3.51 -3.06 3.38
C VAL A 107 -3.34 -4.37 4.13
N TRP A 108 -4.42 -5.15 4.30
CA TRP A 108 -4.33 -6.47 4.94
C TRP A 108 -3.34 -7.39 4.22
N LYS A 109 -3.38 -7.44 2.88
CA LYS A 109 -2.44 -8.26 2.09
C LYS A 109 -1.00 -7.79 2.27
N GLN A 110 -0.75 -6.49 2.24
CA GLN A 110 0.59 -5.92 2.42
C GLN A 110 1.14 -6.26 3.80
N LEU A 111 0.37 -6.00 4.85
CA LEU A 111 0.80 -6.24 6.22
C LEU A 111 0.98 -7.74 6.51
N LYS A 112 0.10 -8.62 6.00
CA LYS A 112 0.25 -10.08 6.14
C LYS A 112 1.45 -10.61 5.33
N GLY A 113 1.71 -10.05 4.14
CA GLY A 113 2.87 -10.39 3.31
C GLY A 113 4.21 -9.98 3.92
N ALA A 114 4.22 -8.91 4.73
CA ALA A 114 5.40 -8.43 5.44
C ALA A 114 5.93 -9.41 6.51
N GLU A 115 5.07 -10.25 7.10
CA GLU A 115 5.53 -11.33 8.00
C GLU A 115 6.22 -12.48 7.24
N ASN A 116 5.76 -12.80 6.02
CA ASN A 116 6.33 -13.87 5.19
C ASN A 116 7.65 -13.49 4.51
N THR A 117 7.93 -12.19 4.35
CA THR A 117 9.16 -11.68 3.74
C THR A 117 10.36 -11.66 4.69
N LYS A 118 10.17 -11.86 6.00
CA LYS A 118 11.30 -12.12 6.92
C LYS A 118 12.00 -13.46 6.67
N GLN A 119 11.46 -14.34 5.82
CA GLN A 119 12.04 -15.65 5.50
C GLN A 119 12.28 -15.92 4.02
N HIS A 120 12.16 -14.94 3.13
CA HIS A 120 12.48 -15.12 1.70
C HIS A 120 13.41 -14.01 1.19
N THR A 121 14.67 -14.04 1.62
CA THR A 121 15.81 -13.61 0.79
C THR A 121 16.00 -14.65 -0.32
N GLY A 122 15.00 -14.76 -1.20
CA GLY A 122 15.04 -15.54 -2.41
C GLY A 122 15.58 -14.66 -3.52
N ASN A 123 16.75 -14.99 -4.03
CA ASN A 123 17.41 -14.33 -5.15
C ASN A 123 16.42 -13.96 -6.26
N VAL A 124 16.10 -12.67 -6.39
CA VAL A 124 15.52 -12.14 -7.62
C VAL A 124 16.71 -11.76 -8.49
N TYR A 125 16.92 -12.55 -9.55
CA TYR A 125 17.86 -12.24 -10.62
C TYR A 125 17.58 -10.82 -11.12
N ARG A 126 18.47 -9.88 -10.78
CA ARG A 126 18.48 -8.51 -11.32
C ARG A 126 19.34 -8.50 -12.58
N ASP A 127 18.76 -8.92 -13.69
CA ASP A 127 19.36 -8.65 -14.99
C ASP A 127 19.17 -7.16 -15.33
N ASN A 128 20.25 -6.40 -15.10
CA ASN A 128 20.75 -5.24 -15.86
C ASN A 128 19.87 -4.03 -16.22
N LEU A 129 18.65 -3.90 -15.70
CA LEU A 129 17.95 -2.61 -15.68
C LEU A 129 17.89 -2.13 -14.24
N LEU A 130 18.94 -1.44 -13.81
CA LEU A 130 19.05 -0.87 -12.47
C LEU A 130 17.78 -0.08 -12.16
N ASP A 131 17.07 -0.50 -11.11
CA ASP A 131 15.92 0.20 -10.54
C ASP A 131 16.39 1.43 -9.77
N ILE A 132 17.12 2.32 -10.45
CA ILE A 132 17.68 3.53 -9.86
C ILE A 132 16.64 4.64 -9.77
N LEU A 133 15.49 4.54 -10.46
CA LEU A 133 14.51 5.61 -10.49
C LEU A 133 13.63 5.57 -9.23
N ILE A 134 13.70 6.60 -8.40
CA ILE A 134 13.02 6.65 -7.10
C ILE A 134 11.66 7.34 -7.21
N THR A 135 11.62 8.58 -7.72
CA THR A 135 10.40 9.39 -7.81
C THR A 135 10.47 10.30 -9.04
N PRO A 136 9.37 10.50 -9.79
CA PRO A 136 8.10 9.77 -9.77
C PRO A 136 8.23 8.26 -10.01
N LYS A 137 7.47 7.45 -9.27
CA LYS A 137 7.34 6.01 -9.55
C LYS A 137 6.67 5.78 -10.90
N ASP A 138 6.82 4.57 -11.44
CA ASP A 138 6.16 4.21 -12.68
C ASP A 138 4.63 4.14 -12.53
N SER A 139 3.92 4.51 -13.60
CA SER A 139 2.47 4.46 -13.73
C SER A 139 1.69 5.24 -12.66
N ILE A 140 2.22 6.40 -12.24
CA ILE A 140 1.53 7.28 -11.28
C ILE A 140 0.82 8.47 -11.93
N ARG A 141 -0.11 9.06 -11.20
CA ARG A 141 -0.79 10.31 -11.52
C ARG A 141 -0.31 11.36 -10.52
N VAL A 142 0.19 12.49 -11.01
CA VAL A 142 0.78 13.55 -10.18
C VAL A 142 -0.06 14.81 -10.28
N PHE A 143 -0.36 15.45 -9.16
CA PHE A 143 -0.95 16.79 -9.11
C PHE A 143 -0.14 17.68 -8.15
N SER A 144 0.83 18.41 -8.70
CA SER A 144 1.70 19.32 -7.94
C SER A 144 2.06 20.57 -8.76
N ASN A 145 2.65 21.57 -8.10
CA ASN A 145 3.21 22.77 -8.73
C ASN A 145 4.65 22.59 -9.22
N ASP A 146 5.29 21.50 -8.83
CA ASP A 146 6.59 21.07 -9.30
C ASP A 146 6.69 19.56 -9.18
N ILE A 147 7.63 18.97 -9.90
CA ILE A 147 7.92 17.55 -9.81
C ILE A 147 9.42 17.40 -9.59
N THR A 148 9.78 16.84 -8.44
CA THR A 148 11.15 16.43 -8.16
C THR A 148 11.37 15.01 -8.66
N PHE A 149 12.25 14.90 -9.64
CA PHE A 149 12.76 13.65 -10.17
C PHE A 149 14.00 13.27 -9.36
N SER A 150 14.06 12.05 -8.85
CA SER A 150 15.19 11.57 -8.05
C SER A 150 15.54 10.13 -8.40
N TRP A 151 16.83 9.83 -8.35
CA TRP A 151 17.37 8.50 -8.60
C TRP A 151 18.47 8.14 -7.60
N ASP A 152 18.75 6.85 -7.49
CA ASP A 152 19.91 6.35 -6.77
C ASP A 152 21.18 6.65 -7.57
N GLU A 153 22.15 7.29 -6.92
CA GLU A 153 23.48 7.49 -7.48
C GLU A 153 24.42 6.37 -7.02
N ASN A 154 25.15 5.77 -7.97
CA ASN A 154 26.21 4.82 -7.64
C ASN A 154 27.48 5.55 -7.14
N ASN A 155 27.65 6.81 -7.54
CA ASN A 155 28.79 7.65 -7.20
C ASN A 155 28.29 9.05 -6.83
N PRO A 156 28.67 9.60 -5.66
CA PRO A 156 28.27 10.93 -5.24
C PRO A 156 28.62 12.01 -6.28
N ASN A 157 27.65 12.87 -6.60
CA ASN A 157 27.81 14.00 -7.54
C ASN A 157 28.17 13.58 -8.98
N ALA A 158 27.83 12.36 -9.38
CA ALA A 158 27.99 11.96 -10.78
C ALA A 158 27.14 12.85 -11.70
N TYR A 159 27.62 13.01 -12.94
CA TYR A 159 26.90 13.71 -13.98
C TYR A 159 25.97 12.74 -14.72
N TYR A 160 24.71 13.14 -14.88
CA TYR A 160 23.67 12.38 -15.55
C TYR A 160 23.00 13.20 -16.63
N TYR A 161 22.50 12.50 -17.64
CA TYR A 161 21.55 13.00 -18.62
C TYR A 161 20.16 12.56 -18.20
N PHE A 162 19.34 13.53 -17.83
CA PHE A 162 17.92 13.36 -17.58
C PHE A 162 17.14 13.43 -18.89
N PHE A 163 16.26 12.47 -19.10
CA PHE A 163 15.42 12.36 -20.28
C PHE A 163 13.95 12.48 -19.86
N LEU A 164 13.24 13.44 -20.45
CA LEU A 164 11.79 13.60 -20.27
C LEU A 164 11.11 13.50 -21.63
N ARG A 165 10.38 12.41 -21.82
CA ARG A 165 9.53 12.20 -22.99
C ARG A 165 8.12 12.65 -22.68
N ASN A 166 7.59 13.58 -23.46
CA ASN A 166 6.16 13.85 -23.50
C ASN A 166 5.51 12.84 -24.44
N ASN A 167 4.77 11.88 -23.89
CA ASN A 167 4.13 10.82 -24.66
C ASN A 167 2.91 11.32 -25.45
N THR A 168 2.32 12.46 -25.04
CA THR A 168 1.18 13.08 -25.73
C THR A 168 1.63 13.82 -26.98
N LEU A 169 2.73 14.56 -26.90
CA LEU A 169 3.28 15.34 -28.02
C LEU A 169 4.38 14.60 -28.79
N ASN A 170 4.79 13.43 -28.32
CA ASN A 170 5.91 12.65 -28.84
C ASN A 170 7.22 13.47 -28.94
N THR A 171 7.51 14.26 -27.92
CA THR A 171 8.75 15.04 -27.82
C THR A 171 9.67 14.46 -26.74
N LEU A 172 10.97 14.66 -26.91
CA LEU A 172 11.99 14.24 -25.95
C LEU A 172 12.87 15.43 -25.58
N SER A 173 12.98 15.70 -24.29
CA SER A 173 13.88 16.69 -23.73
C SER A 173 15.04 15.96 -23.05
N LYS A 174 16.25 16.50 -23.22
CA LYS A 174 17.49 16.00 -22.60
C LYS A 174 18.12 17.14 -21.79
N ILE A 175 18.41 16.91 -20.51
CA ILE A 175 18.97 17.89 -19.60
C ILE A 175 20.17 17.27 -18.88
N GLY A 176 21.29 17.98 -18.86
CA GLY A 176 22.46 17.60 -18.07
C GLY A 176 22.29 17.99 -16.61
N VAL A 177 22.53 17.07 -15.68
CA VAL A 177 22.30 17.26 -14.24
C VAL A 177 23.50 16.73 -13.47
N TYR A 178 23.99 17.50 -12.50
CA TYR A 178 24.93 17.01 -11.49
C TYR A 178 24.17 16.54 -10.24
N GLY A 179 24.58 15.40 -9.70
CA GLY A 179 23.89 14.79 -8.56
C GLY A 179 22.74 13.89 -8.99
N ASN A 180 21.80 13.65 -8.09
CA ASN A 180 20.83 12.58 -8.21
C ASN A 180 19.37 13.04 -8.24
N SER A 181 19.14 14.34 -8.45
CA SER A 181 17.80 14.90 -8.53
C SER A 181 17.70 16.13 -9.41
N ILE A 182 16.53 16.35 -10.01
CA ILE A 182 16.15 17.59 -10.70
C ILE A 182 14.69 17.92 -10.39
N THR A 183 14.40 19.19 -10.12
CA THR A 183 13.03 19.68 -9.93
C THR A 183 12.61 20.49 -11.13
N LEU A 184 11.45 20.18 -11.69
CA LEU A 184 10.84 20.92 -12.81
C LEU A 184 9.53 21.55 -12.33
N PHE A 185 9.32 22.83 -12.63
CA PHE A 185 8.16 23.60 -12.15
C PHE A 185 7.01 23.66 -13.18
N VAL A 186 5.80 23.92 -12.70
CA VAL A 186 4.60 24.18 -13.52
C VAL A 186 4.83 25.28 -14.54
N ASP A 187 4.19 25.11 -15.71
CA ASP A 187 4.17 26.08 -16.82
C ASP A 187 5.53 26.37 -17.45
N ASP A 188 6.56 25.58 -17.10
CA ASP A 188 7.76 25.46 -17.92
C ASP A 188 7.41 24.70 -19.22
N VAL A 189 8.13 25.00 -20.31
CA VAL A 189 7.92 24.41 -21.65
C VAL A 189 7.96 22.87 -21.62
N LEU A 190 8.57 22.30 -20.58
CA LEU A 190 8.84 20.88 -20.42
C LEU A 190 7.71 20.08 -19.76
N LEU A 191 6.93 20.68 -18.85
CA LEU A 191 5.89 19.99 -18.06
C LEU A 191 4.53 20.68 -18.16
N THR A 192 3.71 20.20 -19.10
CA THR A 192 2.33 20.66 -19.26
C THR A 192 1.35 19.73 -18.56
N LYS A 193 0.46 20.30 -17.72
CA LYS A 193 -0.66 19.57 -17.12
C LYS A 193 -1.56 18.98 -18.21
N GLY A 194 -2.15 17.82 -17.93
CA GLY A 194 -2.98 17.05 -18.86
C GLY A 194 -2.20 16.14 -19.80
N ASN A 195 -0.87 16.22 -19.87
CA ASN A 195 -0.05 15.33 -20.68
C ASN A 195 0.43 14.09 -19.89
N SER A 196 0.81 13.06 -20.63
CA SER A 196 1.48 11.88 -20.09
C SER A 196 2.97 11.93 -20.42
N PHE A 197 3.81 11.51 -19.48
CA PHE A 197 5.26 11.60 -19.59
C PHE A 197 5.93 10.27 -19.26
N SER A 198 7.14 10.09 -19.79
CA SER A 198 8.09 9.06 -19.37
C SER A 198 9.40 9.76 -19.01
N TRP A 199 10.03 9.34 -17.93
CA TRP A 199 11.32 9.89 -17.51
C TRP A 199 12.32 8.80 -17.18
N GLY A 200 13.59 9.11 -17.38
CA GLY A 200 14.71 8.20 -17.09
C GLY A 200 16.03 8.96 -17.08
N VAL A 201 17.09 8.31 -16.62
CA VAL A 201 18.43 8.90 -16.56
C VAL A 201 19.48 7.95 -17.12
N SER A 202 20.57 8.52 -17.65
CA SER A 202 21.77 7.77 -18.06
C SER A 202 23.03 8.58 -17.77
N GLN A 203 24.17 7.92 -17.58
CA GLN A 203 25.48 8.57 -17.59
C GLN A 203 26.02 8.79 -19.02
N GLU A 204 25.42 8.12 -20.01
CA GLU A 204 25.75 8.30 -21.42
C GLU A 204 24.88 9.39 -22.05
N GLU A 205 25.49 10.23 -22.89
CA GLU A 205 24.79 11.35 -23.54
C GLU A 205 23.80 10.88 -24.62
N PHE A 206 24.16 9.82 -25.33
CA PHE A 206 23.39 9.21 -26.42
C PHE A 206 23.22 7.72 -26.18
N PRO A 207 22.49 7.35 -25.12
CA PRO A 207 22.34 5.96 -24.71
C PRO A 207 21.43 5.20 -25.68
N ASN A 208 21.55 3.87 -25.65
CA ASN A 208 20.55 3.02 -26.28
C ASN A 208 19.25 3.04 -25.45
N PHE A 209 18.23 3.76 -25.91
CA PHE A 209 16.95 3.91 -25.20
C PHE A 209 16.19 2.60 -24.96
N THR A 210 16.53 1.49 -25.64
CA THR A 210 15.95 0.17 -25.32
C THR A 210 16.55 -0.46 -24.07
N GLN A 211 17.66 0.09 -23.57
CA GLN A 211 18.42 -0.40 -22.41
C GLN A 211 18.31 0.54 -21.20
N ILE A 212 17.46 1.57 -21.28
CA ILE A 212 17.23 2.50 -20.17
C ILE A 212 15.83 2.26 -19.62
N LYS A 213 15.72 2.22 -18.30
CA LYS A 213 14.43 2.20 -17.62
C LYS A 213 13.76 3.56 -17.75
N PHE A 214 12.47 3.56 -18.08
CA PHE A 214 11.63 4.74 -18.01
C PHE A 214 10.47 4.50 -17.04
N ASN A 215 10.30 5.42 -16.09
CA ASN A 215 9.07 5.50 -15.30
C ASN A 215 8.10 6.43 -16.01
N THR A 216 6.83 6.06 -16.02
CA THR A 216 5.73 6.81 -16.63
C THR A 216 4.92 7.53 -15.57
N PHE A 217 4.40 8.71 -15.90
CA PHE A 217 3.40 9.37 -15.07
C PHE A 217 2.44 10.21 -15.90
N LYS A 218 1.23 10.42 -15.38
CA LYS A 218 0.26 11.38 -15.90
C LYS A 218 0.35 12.65 -15.07
N TYR A 219 0.54 13.80 -15.72
CA TYR A 219 0.45 15.08 -15.03
C TYR A 219 -1.00 15.57 -15.06
N LEU A 220 -1.66 15.67 -13.92
CA LEU A 220 -3.09 15.97 -13.86
C LEU A 220 -3.38 17.46 -14.05
N THR A 221 -4.48 17.74 -14.74
CA THR A 221 -5.12 19.06 -14.67
C THR A 221 -5.87 19.20 -13.35
N THR A 222 -6.21 20.44 -12.96
CA THR A 222 -7.08 20.65 -11.80
C THR A 222 -8.42 19.93 -11.96
N ALA A 223 -9.01 19.95 -13.16
CA ALA A 223 -10.29 19.29 -13.43
C ALA A 223 -10.19 17.76 -13.32
N ASP A 224 -9.07 17.16 -13.77
CA ASP A 224 -8.86 15.71 -13.62
C ASP A 224 -8.59 15.34 -12.16
N TYR A 225 -7.82 16.16 -11.44
CA TYR A 225 -7.56 15.92 -10.01
C TYR A 225 -8.84 15.97 -9.17
N GLU A 226 -9.69 16.98 -9.36
CA GLU A 226 -10.95 17.06 -8.61
C GLU A 226 -11.89 15.88 -8.92
N ARG A 227 -11.93 15.41 -10.18
CA ARG A 227 -12.71 14.21 -10.55
C ARG A 227 -12.19 12.96 -9.84
N GLU A 228 -10.88 12.77 -9.82
CA GLU A 228 -10.24 11.64 -9.12
C GLU A 228 -10.44 11.73 -7.60
N LYS A 229 -10.47 12.96 -7.06
CA LYS A 229 -10.71 13.22 -5.64
C LYS A 229 -12.14 12.84 -5.22
N GLU A 230 -13.13 13.06 -6.09
CA GLU A 230 -14.50 12.61 -5.84
C GLU A 230 -14.59 11.08 -5.71
N GLU A 231 -13.87 10.32 -6.55
CA GLU A 231 -13.87 8.86 -6.50
C GLU A 231 -13.27 8.29 -5.19
N ILE A 232 -12.36 9.05 -4.56
CA ILE A 232 -11.65 8.65 -3.34
C ILE A 232 -12.10 9.43 -2.10
N ALA A 233 -13.12 10.28 -2.22
CA ALA A 233 -13.58 11.16 -1.14
C ALA A 233 -13.99 10.36 0.10
N ASN A 234 -14.75 9.27 -0.10
CA ASN A 234 -15.20 8.41 0.98
C ASN A 234 -14.03 7.70 1.67
N LEU A 235 -13.01 7.26 0.91
CA LEU A 235 -11.81 6.68 1.51
C LEU A 235 -11.04 7.72 2.31
N SER A 236 -10.88 8.94 1.78
CA SER A 236 -10.18 10.04 2.46
C SER A 236 -10.88 10.40 3.77
N GLU A 237 -12.21 10.50 3.76
CA GLU A 237 -13.02 10.72 4.96
C GLU A 237 -12.86 9.58 5.97
N ASN A 238 -12.90 8.33 5.50
CA ASN A 238 -12.69 7.16 6.36
C ASN A 238 -11.30 7.19 7.00
N LEU A 239 -10.23 7.43 6.24
CA LEU A 239 -8.87 7.52 6.77
C LEU A 239 -8.74 8.66 7.80
N SER A 240 -9.37 9.80 7.55
CA SER A 240 -9.43 10.91 8.52
C SER A 240 -10.15 10.51 9.82
N LYS A 241 -11.27 9.77 9.73
CA LYS A 241 -11.98 9.20 10.89
C LYS A 241 -11.14 8.16 11.66
N LEU A 242 -10.20 7.50 10.99
CA LEU A 242 -9.20 6.63 11.63
C LEU A 242 -8.04 7.42 12.24
N GLY A 243 -8.08 8.75 12.16
CA GLY A 243 -7.13 9.67 12.76
C GLY A 243 -5.83 9.80 11.98
N LEU A 244 -5.88 9.65 10.65
CA LEU A 244 -4.78 10.07 9.78
C LEU A 244 -4.92 11.56 9.47
N ASN A 245 -3.79 12.26 9.41
CA ASN A 245 -3.74 13.63 8.93
C ASN A 245 -3.70 13.67 7.37
N GLN A 246 -3.79 14.86 6.78
CA GLN A 246 -3.86 14.99 5.32
C GLN A 246 -2.60 14.49 4.60
N GLU A 247 -1.41 14.67 5.18
CA GLU A 247 -0.14 14.20 4.62
C GLU A 247 -0.09 12.66 4.59
N GLU A 248 -0.47 12.01 5.69
CA GLU A 248 -0.58 10.55 5.77
C GLU A 248 -1.63 10.01 4.78
N ILE A 249 -2.75 10.73 4.60
CA ILE A 249 -3.77 10.36 3.60
C ILE A 249 -3.20 10.45 2.19
N ASP A 250 -2.52 11.54 1.85
CA ASP A 250 -1.93 11.74 0.53
C ASP A 250 -0.88 10.66 0.22
N GLU A 251 -0.07 10.24 1.22
CA GLU A 251 0.87 9.12 1.10
C GLU A 251 0.16 7.78 0.84
N GLU A 252 -0.86 7.45 1.63
CA GLU A 252 -1.63 6.20 1.49
C GLU A 252 -2.35 6.14 0.14
N LEU A 253 -2.89 7.26 -0.35
CA LEU A 253 -3.50 7.37 -1.67
C LEU A 253 -2.47 7.26 -2.80
N CYS A 254 -1.29 7.84 -2.65
CA CYS A 254 -0.22 7.68 -3.63
C CYS A 254 0.23 6.21 -3.71
N GLN A 255 0.31 5.49 -2.58
CA GLN A 255 0.71 4.08 -2.56
C GLN A 255 -0.37 3.12 -3.09
N PHE A 256 -1.62 3.34 -2.72
CA PHE A 256 -2.72 2.44 -3.10
C PHE A 256 -3.33 2.79 -4.46
N TYR A 257 -3.54 4.08 -4.70
CA TYR A 257 -4.28 4.59 -5.85
C TYR A 257 -3.38 5.26 -6.88
N ASN A 258 -2.06 5.31 -6.67
CA ASN A 258 -1.13 5.97 -7.59
C ASN A 258 -1.52 7.43 -7.89
N LEU A 259 -2.18 8.10 -6.94
CA LEU A 259 -2.52 9.52 -7.01
C LEU A 259 -1.65 10.27 -6.02
N CYS A 260 -0.64 10.96 -6.52
CA CYS A 260 0.41 11.59 -5.72
C CYS A 260 0.33 13.11 -5.84
N LYS A 261 0.64 13.78 -4.74
CA LYS A 261 0.62 15.24 -4.61
C LYS A 261 1.99 15.74 -4.20
#